data_AF-A0A2D1SWS5-F1
#
_entry.id   AF-A0A2D1SWS5-F1
#
_cell.length_a   1.000
_cell.length_b   1.000
_cell.length_c   1.000
_cell.angle_alpha   90.00
_cell.angle_beta   90.00
_cell.angle_gamma   90.00
#
_symmetry.space_group_name_H-M   'P 1'
#
loop_
_entity.id
_entity.type
_entity.pdbx_description
1 polymer ?
#
loop_
_entity_poly.entity_id
_entity_poly.type
_entity_poly.pdbx_seq_one_letter_code
_entity_poly.pdbx_strand_id
1 'polypeptide(L)'
;MSNVKPVIEIYGTEIICASCVNAPSSKDTYEWLQAAIARKYPDQSFSIRYIDIEGAIDNDRDAEYANRIQEDEFFYPLVLINDEVVGEGYIQLKPVFSKLENLGFTPAD
;
A
#
# COMPACT_ATOMS: atom_id res chain seq x y z
N MET A 1 9.65 9.75 -22.44
CA MET A 1 8.80 8.81 -21.67
C MET A 1 9.06 9.08 -20.22
N SER A 2 8.10 9.69 -19.52
CA SER A 2 8.27 10.04 -18.11
C SER A 2 8.47 8.74 -17.33
N ASN A 3 9.65 8.60 -16.75
CA ASN A 3 10.07 7.47 -15.93
C ASN A 3 9.34 7.57 -14.58
N VAL A 4 8.02 7.39 -14.60
CA VAL A 4 7.19 7.52 -13.39
C VAL A 4 7.45 6.28 -12.55
N LYS A 5 8.30 6.46 -11.53
CA LYS A 5 8.52 5.46 -10.49
C LYS A 5 7.17 5.13 -9.85
N PRO A 6 6.78 3.85 -9.73
CA PRO A 6 5.51 3.52 -9.10
C PRO A 6 5.54 3.96 -7.63
N VAL A 7 4.41 4.48 -7.18
CA VAL A 7 4.18 4.88 -5.80
C VAL A 7 3.25 3.87 -5.18
N ILE A 8 3.74 3.17 -4.16
CA ILE A 8 2.96 2.27 -3.30
C ILE A 8 2.59 3.03 -2.03
N GLU A 9 1.31 3.07 -1.72
CA GLU A 9 0.76 3.87 -0.63
C GLU A 9 0.00 2.93 0.31
N ILE A 10 0.35 2.96 1.60
CA ILE A 10 -0.26 2.13 2.62
C ILE A 10 -0.95 3.06 3.61
N TYR A 11 -2.27 3.06 3.60
CA TYR A 11 -3.10 3.81 4.53
C TYR A 11 -3.46 2.92 5.71
N GLY A 12 -3.29 3.45 6.91
CA GLY A 12 -3.74 2.79 8.13
C GLY A 12 -3.34 3.57 9.37
N THR A 13 -3.50 2.95 10.54
CA THR A 13 -3.10 3.49 11.84
C THR A 13 -2.23 2.47 12.60
N GLU A 14 -1.65 2.90 13.72
CA GLU A 14 -1.01 2.04 14.72
C GLU A 14 -1.99 1.04 15.36
N ILE A 15 -3.28 1.39 15.41
CA ILE A 15 -4.33 0.54 15.95
C ILE A 15 -4.63 -0.60 14.96
N ILE A 16 -4.88 -1.82 15.44
CA ILE A 16 -5.30 -2.93 14.57
C ILE A 16 -6.75 -2.71 14.12
N CYS A 17 -7.04 -2.97 12.85
CA CYS A 17 -8.39 -2.89 12.33
C CYS A 17 -9.34 -3.84 13.07
N ALA A 18 -10.42 -3.28 13.64
CA ALA A 18 -11.42 -4.04 14.37
C ALA A 18 -12.09 -5.12 13.52
N SER A 19 -12.22 -4.87 12.21
CA SER A 19 -12.79 -5.81 11.24
C SER A 19 -11.79 -6.85 10.73
N CYS A 20 -10.48 -6.65 10.97
CA CYS A 20 -9.40 -7.48 10.44
C CYS A 20 -8.45 -7.98 11.55
N VAL A 21 -8.98 -8.45 12.68
CA VAL A 21 -8.21 -8.84 13.88
C VAL A 21 -7.08 -9.87 13.67
N ASN A 22 -7.13 -10.64 12.58
CA ASN A 22 -6.10 -11.64 12.24
C ASN A 22 -5.13 -11.15 11.14
N ALA A 23 -5.33 -9.95 10.60
CA ALA A 23 -4.44 -9.35 9.62
C ALA A 23 -3.24 -8.68 10.31
N PRO A 24 -2.08 -8.61 9.64
CA PRO A 24 -0.95 -7.83 10.14
C PRO A 24 -1.31 -6.35 10.30
N SER A 25 -0.58 -5.64 11.17
CA SER A 25 -0.78 -4.20 11.34
C SER A 25 -0.42 -3.45 10.05
N SER A 26 -0.86 -2.19 9.96
CA SER A 26 -0.57 -1.35 8.81
C SER A 26 0.94 -1.07 8.66
N LYS A 27 1.64 -0.91 9.79
CA LYS A 27 3.10 -0.75 9.82
C LYS A 27 3.83 -2.04 9.41
N ASP A 28 3.42 -3.18 9.94
CA ASP A 28 4.01 -4.47 9.54
C ASP A 28 3.82 -4.73 8.05
N THR A 29 2.63 -4.40 7.53
CA THR A 29 2.31 -4.51 6.10
C THR A 29 3.20 -3.61 5.26
N TYR A 30 3.44 -2.36 5.68
CA TYR A 30 4.38 -1.45 5.02
C TYR A 30 5.80 -2.04 4.94
N GLU A 31 6.35 -2.48 6.08
CA GLU A 31 7.71 -3.03 6.15
C GLU A 31 7.85 -4.32 5.34
N TRP A 32 6.84 -5.19 5.45
CA TRP A 32 6.78 -6.45 4.73
C TRP A 32 6.72 -6.23 3.21
N LEU A 33 5.84 -5.36 2.73
CA LEU A 33 5.73 -5.04 1.30
C LEU A 33 7.03 -4.41 0.79
N GLN A 34 7.62 -3.48 1.54
CA GLN A 34 8.89 -2.87 1.18
C GLN A 34 9.98 -3.94 0.97
N ALA A 35 10.14 -4.84 1.94
CA ALA A 35 11.13 -5.91 1.87
C ALA A 35 10.81 -6.92 0.76
N ALA A 36 9.54 -7.32 0.59
CA ALA A 36 9.12 -8.30 -0.40
C ALA A 36 9.33 -7.79 -1.84
N ILE A 37 8.95 -6.54 -2.11
CA ILE A 37 9.12 -5.89 -3.42
C ILE A 37 10.62 -5.72 -3.72
N ALA A 38 11.40 -5.19 -2.76
CA ALA A 38 12.84 -4.98 -2.95
C ALA A 38 13.60 -6.29 -3.21
N ARG A 39 13.19 -7.40 -2.59
CA ARG A 39 13.78 -8.72 -2.82
C ARG A 39 13.42 -9.30 -4.19
N LYS A 40 12.16 -9.15 -4.61
CA LYS A 40 11.68 -9.74 -5.87
C LYS A 40 12.17 -8.95 -7.09
N TYR A 41 12.30 -7.63 -6.96
CA TYR A 41 12.65 -6.71 -8.04
C TYR A 41 13.90 -5.90 -7.65
N PRO A 42 15.07 -6.54 -7.51
CA PRO A 42 16.30 -5.82 -7.22
C PRO A 42 16.60 -4.80 -8.31
N ASP A 43 17.24 -3.70 -7.91
CA ASP A 43 17.64 -2.57 -8.78
C ASP A 43 16.50 -1.81 -9.48
N GLN A 44 15.24 -2.15 -9.21
CA GLN A 44 14.08 -1.45 -9.75
C GLN A 44 13.53 -0.46 -8.72
N SER A 45 13.57 0.83 -9.09
CA SER A 45 13.17 1.92 -8.19
C SER A 45 11.65 2.00 -8.04
N PHE A 46 11.19 2.02 -6.80
CA PHE A 46 9.81 2.34 -6.42
C PHE A 46 9.82 3.31 -5.23
N SER A 47 8.70 4.00 -5.01
CA SER A 47 8.46 4.76 -3.80
C SER A 47 7.41 4.05 -2.97
N ILE A 48 7.64 3.92 -1.67
CA ILE A 48 6.65 3.39 -0.74
C ILE A 48 6.46 4.37 0.40
N ARG A 49 5.22 4.60 0.81
CA ARG A 49 4.85 5.56 1.85
C ARG A 49 3.74 5.01 2.72
N TYR A 50 3.83 5.34 4.00
CA TYR A 50 2.83 5.06 5.01
C TYR A 50 2.06 6.35 5.29
N ILE A 51 0.73 6.27 5.25
CA ILE A 51 -0.18 7.38 5.53
C ILE A 51 -0.97 7.01 6.78
N ASP A 52 -0.78 7.82 7.83
CA ASP A 52 -1.54 7.67 9.08
C ASP A 52 -2.92 8.31 8.94
N ILE A 53 -3.96 7.48 8.90
CA ILE A 53 -5.36 7.92 8.74
C ILE A 53 -5.95 8.57 9.99
N GLU A 54 -5.29 8.47 11.14
CA GLU A 54 -5.67 9.18 12.37
C GLU A 54 -4.83 10.46 12.59
N GLY A 55 -3.80 10.67 11.76
CA GLY A 55 -2.90 11.80 11.81
C GLY A 55 -3.41 13.03 11.03
N ALA A 56 -2.60 14.09 11.04
CA ALA A 56 -2.81 15.25 10.17
C ALA A 56 -2.42 14.89 8.72
N ILE A 57 -3.35 15.08 7.78
CA ILE A 57 -3.14 14.83 6.36
C ILE A 57 -3.32 16.14 5.58
N ASP A 58 -2.24 16.63 4.97
CA ASP A 58 -2.25 17.88 4.19
C ASP A 58 -2.68 17.70 2.73
N ASN A 59 -2.70 16.45 2.24
CA ASN A 59 -3.05 16.13 0.86
C ASN A 59 -4.53 15.76 0.75
N ASP A 60 -5.29 16.52 -0.03
CA ASP A 60 -6.74 16.31 -0.23
C ASP A 60 -7.09 14.87 -0.65
N ARG A 61 -6.28 14.26 -1.53
CA ARG A 61 -6.52 12.88 -1.99
C ARG A 61 -6.30 11.87 -0.88
N ASP A 62 -5.23 12.05 -0.11
CA ASP A 62 -4.91 11.14 0.98
C ASP A 62 -5.96 11.29 2.11
N ALA A 63 -6.48 12.51 2.31
CA ALA A 63 -7.58 12.79 3.23
C ALA A 63 -8.91 12.16 2.77
N GLU A 64 -9.18 12.15 1.46
CA GLU A 64 -10.34 11.44 0.90
C GLU A 64 -10.29 9.94 1.22
N TYR A 65 -9.16 9.27 0.97
CA TYR A 65 -9.02 7.85 1.30
C TYR A 65 -9.11 7.59 2.80
N ALA A 66 -8.53 8.46 3.64
CA ALA A 66 -8.65 8.35 5.09
C ALA A 66 -10.12 8.44 5.54
N ASN A 67 -10.89 9.40 5.00
CA ASN A 67 -12.31 9.52 5.29
C ASN A 67 -13.10 8.27 4.86
N ARG A 68 -12.85 7.75 3.66
CA ARG A 68 -13.52 6.53 3.17
C ARG A 68 -13.23 5.31 4.05
N ILE A 69 -12.02 5.21 4.61
CA ILE A 69 -11.69 4.18 5.60
C ILE A 69 -12.45 4.41 6.92
N GLN A 70 -12.54 5.65 7.39
CA GLN A 70 -13.29 5.99 8.60
C GLN A 70 -14.81 5.81 8.45
N GLU A 71 -15.33 5.93 7.24
CA GLU A 71 -16.73 5.66 6.88
C GLU A 71 -17.00 4.16 6.61
N ASP A 72 -16.06 3.28 6.95
CA ASP A 72 -16.14 1.82 6.75
C ASP A 72 -16.32 1.41 5.27
N GLU A 73 -16.01 2.28 4.30
CA GLU A 73 -16.03 1.94 2.87
C GLU A 73 -14.85 1.05 2.48
N PHE A 74 -13.70 1.27 3.13
CA PHE A 74 -12.50 0.44 2.99
C PHE A 74 -11.97 -0.01 4.34
N PHE A 75 -11.30 -1.16 4.35
CA PHE A 75 -10.58 -1.66 5.52
C PHE A 75 -9.09 -1.29 5.46
N TYR A 76 -8.49 -1.09 6.63
CA TYR A 76 -7.05 -0.86 6.74
C TYR A 76 -6.31 -2.10 7.26
N PRO A 77 -5.06 -2.35 6.83
CA PRO A 77 -4.29 -1.54 5.87
C PRO A 77 -4.89 -1.54 4.47
N LEU A 78 -4.99 -0.36 3.86
CA LEU A 78 -5.41 -0.17 2.48
C LEU A 78 -4.17 0.12 1.63
N VAL A 79 -3.97 -0.63 0.56
CA VAL A 79 -2.78 -0.55 -0.29
C VAL A 79 -3.18 -0.07 -1.67
N LEU A 80 -2.55 1.01 -2.12
CA LEU A 80 -2.68 1.56 -3.47
C LEU A 80 -1.35 1.47 -4.21
N ILE A 81 -1.41 1.33 -5.53
CA ILE A 81 -0.27 1.47 -6.44
C ILE A 81 -0.67 2.40 -7.59
N ASN A 82 -0.04 3.57 -7.68
CA ASN A 82 -0.40 4.63 -8.64
C ASN A 82 -1.91 4.90 -8.66
N ASP A 83 -2.48 5.24 -7.50
CA ASP A 83 -3.90 5.59 -7.33
C ASP A 83 -4.90 4.42 -7.48
N GLU A 84 -4.43 3.20 -7.74
CA GLU A 84 -5.29 2.02 -7.86
C GLU A 84 -5.23 1.17 -6.59
N VAL A 85 -6.40 0.88 -6.01
CA VAL A 85 -6.51 -0.04 -4.86
C VAL A 85 -6.13 -1.45 -5.30
N VAL A 86 -5.10 -2.02 -4.66
CA VAL A 86 -4.62 -3.38 -4.94
C VAL A 86 -4.97 -4.38 -3.85
N GLY A 87 -5.35 -3.90 -2.66
CA GLY A 87 -5.81 -4.73 -1.56
C GLY A 87 -6.13 -3.92 -0.31
N GLU A 88 -6.92 -4.51 0.58
CA GLU A 88 -7.34 -3.92 1.85
C GLU A 88 -7.44 -4.97 2.95
N GLY A 89 -7.24 -4.58 4.21
CA GLY A 89 -7.27 -5.46 5.38
C GLY A 89 -6.23 -6.57 5.29
N TYR A 90 -6.60 -7.72 4.71
CA TYR A 90 -5.66 -8.83 4.48
C TYR A 90 -4.97 -8.71 3.12
N ILE A 91 -3.74 -8.20 3.14
CA ILE A 91 -2.97 -7.95 1.91
C ILE A 91 -2.29 -9.23 1.39
N GLN A 92 -2.47 -9.47 0.09
CA GLN A 92 -1.84 -10.57 -0.63
C GLN A 92 -0.72 -10.05 -1.54
N LEU A 93 0.42 -10.75 -1.61
CA LEU A 93 1.53 -10.37 -2.49
C LEU A 93 1.20 -10.51 -3.98
N LYS A 94 0.37 -11.48 -4.35
CA LYS A 94 0.06 -11.78 -5.75
C LYS A 94 -0.51 -10.58 -6.51
N PRO A 95 -1.57 -9.89 -6.05
CA PRO A 95 -2.09 -8.70 -6.74
C PRO A 95 -1.08 -7.55 -6.78
N VAL A 96 -0.35 -7.31 -5.70
CA VAL A 96 0.72 -6.28 -5.62
C VAL A 96 1.78 -6.52 -6.71
N PHE A 97 2.33 -7.73 -6.77
CA PHE A 97 3.33 -8.11 -7.76
C PHE A 97 2.79 -8.06 -9.18
N SER A 98 1.55 -8.54 -9.40
CA SER A 98 0.93 -8.50 -10.73
C SER A 98 0.77 -7.06 -11.22
N LYS A 99 0.40 -6.13 -10.32
CA LYS A 99 0.28 -4.71 -10.66
C LYS A 99 1.63 -4.09 -11.01
N LEU A 100 2.68 -4.39 -10.23
CA LEU A 100 4.03 -3.91 -10.53
C LEU A 100 4.58 -4.47 -11.85
N GLU A 101 4.35 -5.75 -12.13
CA GLU A 101 4.76 -6.40 -13.38
C GLU A 101 4.04 -5.77 -14.58
N ASN A 102 2.74 -5.44 -14.45
CA ASN A 102 2.00 -4.67 -15.46
C ASN A 102 2.55 -3.25 -15.69
N LEU A 103 3.23 -2.68 -14.69
CA LEU A 103 3.94 -1.41 -14.80
C LEU A 103 5.37 -1.56 -15.34
N GLY A 104 5.77 -2.78 -15.73
CA GLY A 104 7.05 -3.08 -16.34
C GLY A 104 8.10 -3.64 -15.39
N PHE A 105 7.72 -4.02 -14.15
CA PHE A 105 8.67 -4.66 -13.24
C PHE A 105 8.99 -6.08 -13.71
N THR A 106 10.26 -6.47 -13.65
CA THR A 106 10.71 -7.82 -14.00
C THR A 106 11.32 -8.51 -12.80
N PRO A 107 10.81 -9.68 -12.35
CA PRO A 107 11.42 -10.39 -11.23
C PRO A 107 12.88 -10.75 -11.53
N ALA A 108 13.73 -10.76 -10.52
CA ALA A 108 15.03 -11.40 -10.63
C ALA A 108 14.85 -12.93 -10.78
N ASP A 109 15.66 -13.52 -11.66
CA ASP A 109 15.78 -14.96 -11.87
C ASP A 109 16.38 -15.67 -10.64
#